data_AF-A0A971RA52-F1
#
_entry.id   AF-A0A971RA52-F1
#
_cell.length_a   1.000
_cell.length_b   1.000
_cell.length_c   1.000
_cell.angle_alpha   90.00
_cell.angle_beta   90.00
_cell.angle_gamma   90.00
#
_symmetry.space_group_name_H-M   'P 1'
#
loop_
_entity.id
_entity.type
_entity.pdbx_description
1 polymer ?
#
loop_
_entity_poly.entity_id
_entity_poly.type
_entity_poly.pdbx_seq_one_letter_code
_entity_poly.pdbx_strand_id
1 'polypeptide(L)'
;MNTSDNFVLKMGIIVVLIINSFIGCAQNVNLTTLTTSEKEGILLMREEEKLAHDVYSFFAQKYNIPIFRNITNSEVEHQKLVIQLMDQYGIKDSSYEEESKFHNKELQELYDQLTVQGNTLIDALKIGAYIEELDIHDLKQLMKETDNEVILGTYDPLLWGSQNHLRAFVRNLTNRGVEYQPVFLSAEEFYSILNK
;
A
#
# COMPACT_ATOMS: atom_id res chain seq x y z
N MET A 1 -7.44 -32.25 5.82
CA MET A 1 -8.25 -31.19 5.17
C MET A 1 -7.76 -29.87 5.73
N ASN A 2 -7.00 -29.13 4.93
CA ASN A 2 -6.21 -27.99 5.35
C ASN A 2 -7.13 -26.76 5.38
N THR A 3 -7.33 -26.15 6.54
CA THR A 3 -8.19 -24.97 6.72
C THR A 3 -7.50 -23.66 6.29
N SER A 4 -6.37 -23.75 5.60
CA SER A 4 -5.55 -22.61 5.15
C SER A 4 -6.07 -21.91 3.88
N ASP A 5 -7.01 -22.52 3.16
CA ASP A 5 -7.39 -22.09 1.80
C ASP A 5 -8.33 -20.88 1.74
N ASN A 6 -8.74 -20.31 2.89
CA ASN A 6 -9.77 -19.26 2.95
C ASN A 6 -9.27 -17.88 3.38
N PHE A 7 -7.97 -17.68 3.58
CA PHE A 7 -7.46 -16.37 4.01
C PHE A 7 -7.49 -15.35 2.86
N VAL A 8 -7.06 -15.75 1.65
CA VAL A 8 -6.87 -14.83 0.52
C VAL A 8 -8.14 -14.63 -0.32
N LEU A 9 -8.97 -15.68 -0.50
CA LEU A 9 -10.11 -15.68 -1.41
C LEU A 9 -11.29 -14.77 -1.03
N LYS A 10 -11.28 -14.19 0.18
CA LYS A 10 -12.29 -13.21 0.63
C LYS A 10 -11.79 -11.75 0.62
N MET A 11 -10.52 -11.51 0.31
CA MET A 11 -9.89 -10.18 0.33
C MET A 11 -10.04 -9.41 -0.99
N GLY A 12 -10.95 -9.84 -1.87
CA GLY A 12 -11.13 -9.28 -3.21
C GLY A 12 -11.84 -7.92 -3.21
N ILE A 13 -11.28 -6.93 -2.52
CA ILE A 13 -11.37 -5.53 -2.97
C ILE A 13 -10.06 -5.32 -3.72
N ILE A 14 -10.11 -5.49 -5.04
CA ILE A 14 -9.06 -4.90 -5.86
C ILE A 14 -9.39 -3.41 -5.79
N VAL A 15 -8.50 -2.59 -5.20
CA VAL A 15 -8.52 -1.14 -5.37
C VAL A 15 -8.07 -0.88 -6.81
N VAL A 16 -8.85 -1.36 -7.80
CA VAL A 16 -8.70 -0.90 -9.17
C VAL A 16 -9.27 0.50 -9.10
N LEU A 17 -8.39 1.48 -9.19
CA LEU A 17 -8.75 2.75 -9.81
C LEU A 17 -9.39 2.41 -11.16
N ILE A 18 -10.72 2.25 -11.21
CA ILE A 18 -11.46 2.22 -12.47
C ILE A 18 -11.46 3.67 -12.94
N ILE A 19 -10.30 4.11 -13.44
CA ILE A 19 -10.17 5.37 -14.14
C ILE A 19 -10.76 5.09 -15.51
N ASN A 20 -11.93 5.66 -15.77
CA ASN A 20 -12.48 5.68 -17.12
C ASN A 20 -11.43 6.32 -18.03
N SER A 21 -10.78 5.51 -18.86
CA SER A 21 -9.78 5.94 -19.83
C SER A 21 -10.43 6.84 -20.87
N PHE A 22 -10.49 8.14 -20.58
CA PHE A 22 -10.66 9.16 -21.60
C PHE A 22 -9.34 9.28 -22.33
N ILE A 23 -9.29 8.74 -23.55
CA ILE A 23 -8.23 9.01 -24.52
C ILE A 23 -8.33 10.50 -24.85
N GLY A 24 -7.59 11.32 -24.10
CA GLY A 24 -7.38 12.74 -24.33
C GLY A 24 -6.00 12.95 -24.91
N CYS A 25 -5.93 13.43 -26.15
CA CYS A 25 -4.72 13.67 -26.92
C CYS A 25 -3.61 14.36 -26.11
N ALA A 26 -2.37 13.91 -26.31
CA ALA A 26 -1.15 14.54 -25.81
C ALA A 26 -1.21 16.07 -25.94
N GLN A 27 -1.34 16.76 -24.82
CA GLN A 27 -1.12 18.20 -24.73
C GLN A 27 0.24 18.40 -24.07
N ASN A 28 1.01 19.36 -24.57
CA ASN A 28 2.24 19.80 -23.94
C ASN A 28 1.93 20.23 -22.50
N VAL A 29 2.23 19.34 -21.55
CA VAL A 29 1.98 19.58 -20.12
C VAL A 29 3.04 20.55 -19.63
N ASN A 30 2.60 21.71 -19.19
CA ASN A 30 3.41 22.53 -18.30
C ASN A 30 3.67 21.67 -17.06
N LEU A 31 4.95 21.40 -16.72
CA LEU A 31 5.39 20.61 -15.55
C LEU A 31 4.77 21.07 -14.20
N THR A 32 4.05 22.19 -14.20
CA THR A 32 3.37 22.79 -13.05
C THR A 32 1.91 22.33 -12.86
N THR A 33 1.29 21.64 -13.82
CA THR A 33 -0.14 21.28 -13.73
C THR A 33 -0.33 19.77 -13.83
N LEU A 34 -0.84 19.16 -12.75
CA LEU A 34 -1.16 17.74 -12.71
C LEU A 34 -2.33 17.38 -13.63
N THR A 35 -2.27 16.19 -14.22
CA THR A 35 -3.44 15.53 -14.80
C THR A 35 -4.41 15.11 -13.69
N THR A 36 -5.65 14.78 -14.06
CA THR A 36 -6.63 14.23 -13.11
C THR A 36 -6.14 12.91 -12.52
N SER A 37 -5.58 12.01 -13.34
CA SER A 37 -5.09 10.70 -12.87
C SER A 37 -3.90 10.84 -11.92
N GLU A 38 -2.96 11.76 -12.20
CA GLU A 38 -1.85 12.03 -11.29
C GLU A 38 -2.34 12.52 -9.93
N LYS A 39 -3.30 13.46 -9.92
CA LYS A 39 -3.86 13.98 -8.67
C LYS A 39 -4.61 12.90 -7.89
N GLU A 40 -5.39 12.06 -8.56
CA GLU A 40 -6.12 10.95 -7.94
C GLU A 40 -5.16 9.90 -7.38
N GLY A 41 -4.09 9.57 -8.11
CA GLY A 41 -3.03 8.67 -7.64
C GLY A 41 -2.32 9.19 -6.39
N ILE A 42 -1.97 10.48 -6.34
CA ILE A 42 -1.33 11.09 -5.16
C ILE A 42 -2.26 11.01 -3.93
N LEU A 43 -3.55 11.30 -4.12
CA LEU A 43 -4.54 11.20 -3.04
C LEU A 43 -4.75 9.76 -2.57
N LEU A 44 -4.71 8.79 -3.50
CA LEU A 44 -4.76 7.37 -3.15
C LEU A 44 -3.56 6.98 -2.30
N MET A 45 -2.33 7.25 -2.78
CA MET A 45 -1.12 6.89 -2.03
C MET A 45 -1.09 7.54 -0.64
N ARG A 46 -1.61 8.76 -0.49
CA ARG A 46 -1.70 9.40 0.81
C ARG A 46 -2.52 8.57 1.80
N GLU A 47 -3.68 8.06 1.39
CA GLU A 47 -4.54 7.26 2.27
C GLU A 47 -4.14 5.80 2.36
N GLU A 48 -3.45 5.24 1.37
CA GLU A 48 -2.94 3.87 1.38
C GLU A 48 -1.77 3.70 2.36
N GLU A 49 -0.83 4.65 2.38
CA GLU A 49 0.25 4.69 3.37
C GLU A 49 -0.28 4.88 4.80
N LYS A 50 -1.40 5.62 4.94
CA LYS A 50 -2.13 5.72 6.21
C LYS A 50 -2.80 4.39 6.58
N LEU A 51 -3.36 3.66 5.61
CA LEU A 51 -3.95 2.34 5.84
C LEU A 51 -2.90 1.38 6.39
N ALA A 52 -1.72 1.31 5.76
CA ALA A 52 -0.59 0.52 6.22
C ALA A 52 -0.23 0.90 7.67
N HIS A 53 0.00 2.19 7.92
CA HIS A 53 0.30 2.72 9.26
C HIS A 53 -0.73 2.29 10.31
N ASP A 54 -2.02 2.51 10.05
CA ASP A 54 -3.09 2.29 11.02
C ASP A 54 -3.30 0.79 11.29
N VAL A 55 -3.24 -0.05 10.26
CA VAL A 55 -3.32 -1.52 10.42
C VAL A 55 -2.14 -2.05 11.23
N TYR A 56 -0.93 -1.57 10.97
CA TYR A 56 0.26 -1.98 11.72
C TYR A 56 0.24 -1.47 13.15
N SER A 57 -0.26 -0.26 13.39
CA SER A 57 -0.48 0.28 14.73
C SER A 57 -1.47 -0.58 15.52
N PHE A 58 -2.59 -0.96 14.89
CA PHE A 58 -3.56 -1.89 15.48
C PHE A 58 -2.93 -3.23 15.86
N PHE A 59 -2.14 -3.82 14.95
CA PHE A 59 -1.47 -5.09 15.24
C PHE A 59 -0.28 -4.98 16.19
N ALA A 60 0.40 -3.85 16.28
CA ALA A 60 1.44 -3.61 17.27
C ALA A 60 0.86 -3.59 18.70
N GLN A 61 -0.35 -3.04 18.88
CA GLN A 61 -1.07 -3.07 20.15
C GLN A 61 -1.54 -4.49 20.50
N LYS A 62 -2.03 -5.24 19.50
CA LYS A 62 -2.56 -6.61 19.69
C LYS A 62 -1.47 -7.68 19.85
N TYR A 63 -0.41 -7.55 19.08
CA TYR A 63 0.71 -8.49 19.00
C TYR A 63 2.01 -7.75 19.30
N ASN A 64 2.55 -7.96 20.50
CA ASN A 64 3.79 -7.33 20.94
C ASN A 64 5.04 -7.94 20.26
N ILE A 65 5.16 -7.78 18.95
CA ILE A 65 6.34 -8.19 18.16
C ILE A 65 6.94 -6.98 17.42
N PRO A 66 8.28 -6.91 17.26
CA PRO A 66 8.93 -5.69 16.78
C PRO A 66 8.56 -5.26 15.36
N ILE A 67 8.20 -6.19 14.46
CA ILE A 67 7.98 -5.88 13.04
C ILE A 67 6.90 -4.82 12.83
N PHE A 68 5.74 -4.95 13.48
CA PHE A 68 4.66 -3.99 13.30
C PHE A 68 5.09 -2.58 13.73
N ARG A 69 5.69 -2.43 14.92
CA ARG A 69 6.18 -1.12 15.38
C ARG A 69 7.26 -0.52 14.49
N ASN A 70 8.17 -1.35 13.98
CA ASN A 70 9.27 -0.87 13.15
C ASN A 70 8.76 -0.35 11.81
N ILE A 71 7.82 -1.08 11.20
CA ILE A 71 7.25 -0.74 9.89
C ILE A 71 6.30 0.45 10.01
N THR A 72 5.47 0.53 11.06
CA THR A 72 4.63 1.72 11.34
C THR A 72 5.43 3.03 11.27
N ASN A 73 6.66 3.06 11.79
CA ASN A 73 7.51 4.26 11.71
C ASN A 73 7.96 4.58 10.28
N SER A 74 8.16 3.58 9.42
CA SER A 74 8.46 3.79 8.01
C SER A 74 7.26 4.38 7.28
N GLU A 75 6.06 3.91 7.58
CA GLU A 75 4.83 4.44 6.95
C GLU A 75 4.55 5.89 7.31
N VAL A 76 5.00 6.36 8.48
CA VAL A 76 4.97 7.79 8.80
C VAL A 76 5.88 8.58 7.84
N GLU A 77 7.04 8.06 7.48
CA GLU A 77 7.95 8.72 6.53
C GLU A 77 7.41 8.66 5.09
N HIS A 78 6.77 7.56 4.69
CA HIS A 78 6.10 7.48 3.40
C HIS A 78 4.96 8.51 3.29
N GLN A 79 4.10 8.62 4.30
CA GLN A 79 3.05 9.64 4.34
C GLN A 79 3.64 11.06 4.22
N LYS A 80 4.76 11.35 4.90
CA LYS A 80 5.43 12.67 4.78
C LYS A 80 5.90 12.96 3.35
N LEU A 81 6.45 11.96 2.66
CA LEU A 81 6.86 12.12 1.26
C LEU A 81 5.68 12.47 0.37
N VAL A 82 4.54 11.78 0.53
CA VAL A 82 3.33 12.09 -0.24
C VAL A 82 2.76 13.46 0.11
N ILE A 83 2.73 13.85 1.39
CA ILE A 83 2.28 15.18 1.82
C ILE A 83 3.16 16.28 1.22
N GLN A 84 4.48 16.10 1.19
CA GLN A 84 5.40 17.06 0.56
C GLN A 84 5.13 17.21 -0.94
N LEU A 85 4.84 16.10 -1.63
CA LEU A 85 4.41 16.13 -3.03
C LEU A 85 3.08 16.86 -3.21
N MET A 86 2.12 16.62 -2.32
CA MET A 86 0.82 17.32 -2.31
C MET A 86 1.00 18.83 -2.13
N ASP A 87 1.83 19.26 -1.18
CA ASP A 87 2.14 20.67 -0.92
C ASP A 87 2.77 21.33 -2.15
N GLN A 88 3.69 20.64 -2.83
CA GLN A 88 4.36 21.14 -4.04
C GLN A 88 3.36 21.44 -5.17
N TYR A 89 2.30 20.64 -5.30
CA TYR A 89 1.25 20.83 -6.30
C TYR A 89 0.00 21.56 -5.79
N GLY A 90 0.01 22.04 -4.54
CA GLY A 90 -1.13 22.73 -3.92
C GLY A 90 -2.36 21.84 -3.75
N ILE A 91 -2.18 20.54 -3.60
CA ILE A 91 -3.24 19.60 -3.28
C ILE A 91 -3.54 19.70 -1.78
N LYS A 92 -4.79 19.98 -1.43
CA LYS A 92 -5.22 19.95 -0.02
C LYS A 92 -5.28 18.50 0.47
N ASP A 93 -4.59 18.21 1.58
CA ASP A 93 -4.78 16.96 2.30
C ASP A 93 -6.18 16.94 2.93
N SER A 94 -6.98 15.96 2.52
CA SER A 94 -8.30 15.69 3.08
C SER A 94 -8.30 14.47 3.99
N SER A 95 -7.20 13.75 4.17
CA SER A 95 -7.16 12.58 5.04
C SER A 95 -7.56 12.94 6.49
N TYR A 96 -8.16 12.00 7.20
CA TYR A 96 -8.51 12.21 8.61
C TYR A 96 -7.25 12.04 9.49
N GLU A 97 -7.07 12.91 10.49
CA GLU A 97 -6.03 12.71 11.50
C GLU A 97 -6.32 11.52 12.44
N GLU A 98 -7.60 11.13 12.54
CA GLU A 98 -8.03 10.01 13.36
C GLU A 98 -7.56 8.67 12.76
N GLU A 99 -6.96 7.82 13.60
CA GLU A 99 -6.70 6.42 13.24
C GLU A 99 -8.01 5.73 12.84
N SER A 100 -7.92 4.74 11.95
CA SER A 100 -9.05 3.94 11.45
C SER A 100 -10.09 4.68 10.58
N LYS A 101 -9.85 5.95 10.24
CA LYS A 101 -10.74 6.76 9.40
C LYS A 101 -10.12 7.07 8.04
N PHE A 102 -10.89 6.87 6.98
CA PHE A 102 -10.49 7.11 5.59
C PHE A 102 -11.62 7.80 4.82
N HIS A 103 -11.26 8.72 3.92
CA HIS A 103 -12.22 9.32 2.98
C HIS A 103 -12.53 8.37 1.81
N ASN A 104 -11.53 7.65 1.33
CA ASN A 104 -11.70 6.57 0.38
C ASN A 104 -12.45 5.42 1.07
N LYS A 105 -13.66 5.14 0.57
CA LYS A 105 -14.55 4.11 1.11
C LYS A 105 -13.99 2.71 0.95
N GLU A 106 -13.26 2.44 -0.14
CA GLU A 106 -12.64 1.15 -0.37
C GLU A 106 -11.53 0.90 0.64
N LEU A 107 -10.72 1.91 0.95
CA LEU A 107 -9.70 1.81 2.01
C LEU A 107 -10.33 1.71 3.40
N GLN A 108 -11.45 2.39 3.66
CA GLN A 108 -12.19 2.21 4.92
C GLN A 108 -12.68 0.77 5.09
N GLU A 109 -13.31 0.21 4.05
CA GLU A 109 -13.79 -1.18 4.05
C GLU A 109 -12.63 -2.16 4.19
N LEU A 110 -11.50 -1.89 3.53
CA LEU A 110 -10.31 -2.71 3.62
C LEU A 110 -9.71 -2.70 5.05
N TYR A 111 -9.59 -1.54 5.69
CA TYR A 111 -9.17 -1.43 7.09
C TYR A 111 -10.06 -2.26 8.02
N ASP A 112 -11.38 -2.10 7.91
CA ASP A 112 -12.36 -2.79 8.75
C ASP A 112 -12.25 -4.31 8.57
N GLN A 113 -12.06 -4.77 7.33
CA GLN A 113 -11.90 -6.19 7.03
C GLN A 113 -10.58 -6.75 7.57
N LEU A 114 -9.46 -6.08 7.33
CA LEU A 114 -8.13 -6.55 7.73
C LEU A 114 -8.03 -6.65 9.26
N THR A 115 -8.44 -5.61 9.98
CA THR A 115 -8.33 -5.60 11.45
C THR A 115 -9.22 -6.65 12.12
N VAL A 116 -10.38 -6.95 11.53
CA VAL A 116 -11.25 -8.07 11.96
C VAL A 116 -10.63 -9.43 11.63
N GLN A 117 -9.96 -9.58 10.48
CA GLN A 117 -9.39 -10.86 10.04
C GLN A 117 -8.10 -11.23 10.74
N GLY A 118 -7.29 -10.26 11.17
CA GLY A 118 -6.05 -10.46 11.91
C GLY A 118 -6.28 -10.96 13.34
N ASN A 119 -6.88 -12.14 13.49
CA ASN A 119 -7.25 -12.76 14.77
C ASN A 119 -6.12 -13.57 15.39
N THR A 120 -5.22 -14.09 14.56
CA THR A 120 -3.97 -14.71 15.02
C THR A 120 -2.76 -13.88 14.57
N LEU A 121 -1.63 -14.11 15.23
CA LEU A 121 -0.38 -13.48 14.81
C LEU A 121 0.00 -13.86 13.37
N ILE A 122 -0.28 -15.09 12.94
CA ILE A 122 -0.01 -15.53 11.56
C ILE A 122 -0.89 -14.77 10.58
N ASP A 123 -2.17 -14.58 10.89
CA ASP A 123 -3.08 -13.80 10.04
C ASP A 123 -2.61 -12.35 9.93
N ALA A 124 -2.23 -11.71 11.05
CA ALA A 124 -1.70 -10.35 11.04
C ALA A 124 -0.41 -10.20 10.22
N LEU A 125 0.50 -11.18 10.27
CA LEU A 125 1.71 -11.19 9.44
C LEU A 125 1.40 -11.38 7.95
N LYS A 126 0.39 -12.19 7.61
CA LYS A 126 -0.08 -12.34 6.22
C LYS A 126 -0.77 -11.08 5.72
N ILE A 127 -1.52 -10.39 6.58
CA ILE A 127 -2.09 -9.06 6.28
C ILE A 127 -0.97 -8.07 5.99
N GLY A 128 0.10 -8.08 6.80
CA GLY A 128 1.29 -7.29 6.54
C GLY A 128 1.79 -7.48 5.11
N ALA A 129 2.12 -8.72 4.73
CA ALA A 129 2.57 -9.02 3.37
C ALA A 129 1.53 -8.66 2.28
N TYR A 130 0.23 -8.82 2.55
CA TYR A 130 -0.83 -8.46 1.61
C TYR A 130 -0.87 -6.95 1.32
N ILE A 131 -0.79 -6.11 2.37
CA ILE A 131 -0.79 -4.65 2.20
C ILE A 131 0.44 -4.22 1.39
N GLU A 132 1.61 -4.78 1.69
CA GLU A 132 2.83 -4.43 0.94
C GLU A 132 2.77 -4.88 -0.53
N GLU A 133 2.06 -5.97 -0.85
CA GLU A 133 1.82 -6.34 -2.25
C GLU A 133 0.86 -5.40 -2.96
N LEU A 134 -0.20 -4.96 -2.28
CA LEU A 134 -1.15 -3.99 -2.80
C LEU A 134 -0.41 -2.68 -3.14
N ASP A 135 0.37 -2.18 -2.18
CA ASP A 135 1.12 -0.94 -2.32
C ASP A 135 2.16 -1.00 -3.46
N ILE A 136 2.91 -2.10 -3.55
CA ILE A 136 3.83 -2.35 -4.68
C ILE A 136 3.08 -2.39 -6.01
N HIS A 137 1.93 -3.05 -6.05
CA HIS A 137 1.13 -3.18 -7.26
C HIS A 137 0.62 -1.81 -7.72
N ASP A 138 0.03 -1.04 -6.80
CA ASP A 138 -0.63 0.24 -7.11
C ASP A 138 0.40 1.31 -7.46
N LEU A 139 1.52 1.41 -6.72
CA LEU A 139 2.66 2.26 -7.11
C LEU A 139 3.14 1.94 -8.52
N LYS A 140 3.29 0.66 -8.87
CA LYS A 140 3.73 0.26 -10.23
C LYS A 140 2.72 0.57 -11.32
N GLN A 141 1.42 0.59 -11.04
CA GLN A 141 0.44 1.05 -12.02
C GLN A 141 0.51 2.56 -12.18
N LEU A 142 0.50 3.31 -11.07
CA LEU A 142 0.57 4.78 -11.10
C LEU A 142 1.84 5.28 -11.80
N MET A 143 2.99 4.66 -11.55
CA MET A 143 4.26 5.00 -12.20
C MET A 143 4.27 4.73 -13.71
N LYS A 144 3.39 3.87 -14.25
CA LYS A 144 3.26 3.65 -15.71
C LYS A 144 2.38 4.71 -16.38
N GLU A 145 1.59 5.45 -15.59
CA GLU A 145 0.60 6.41 -16.08
C GLU A 145 1.10 7.86 -16.10
N THR A 146 2.34 8.10 -15.64
CA THR A 146 2.94 9.44 -15.59
C THR A 146 4.38 9.44 -16.06
N ASP A 147 4.78 10.52 -16.73
CA ASP A 147 6.17 10.85 -17.04
C ASP A 147 6.69 11.99 -16.12
N ASN A 148 5.93 12.38 -15.09
CA ASN A 148 6.28 13.46 -14.20
C ASN A 148 7.38 13.01 -13.23
N GLU A 149 8.61 13.47 -13.48
CA GLU A 149 9.81 13.11 -12.71
C GLU A 149 9.69 13.42 -11.21
N VAL A 150 8.89 14.41 -10.81
CA VAL A 150 8.68 14.74 -9.38
C VAL A 150 7.83 13.65 -8.71
N ILE A 151 6.77 13.20 -9.39
CA ILE A 151 5.91 12.11 -8.88
C ILE A 151 6.72 10.82 -8.84
N LEU A 152 7.41 10.49 -9.93
CA LEU A 152 8.23 9.28 -10.01
C LEU A 152 9.32 9.27 -8.92
N GLY A 153 10.02 10.39 -8.73
CA GLY A 153 11.01 10.53 -7.66
C GLY A 153 10.44 10.45 -6.24
N THR A 154 9.14 10.68 -6.07
CA THR A 154 8.43 10.46 -4.80
C THR A 154 8.00 9.01 -4.63
N TYR A 155 7.52 8.35 -5.70
CA TYR A 155 7.03 6.96 -5.64
C TYR A 155 8.17 5.93 -5.57
N ASP A 156 9.33 6.22 -6.14
CA ASP A 156 10.51 5.33 -6.06
C ASP A 156 10.91 4.92 -4.63
N PRO A 157 11.09 5.84 -3.66
CA PRO A 157 11.44 5.47 -2.29
C PRO A 157 10.33 4.71 -1.57
N LEU A 158 9.05 5.02 -1.82
CA LEU A 158 7.90 4.26 -1.31
C LEU A 158 7.98 2.82 -1.80
N LEU A 159 8.06 2.63 -3.13
CA LEU A 159 8.14 1.31 -3.76
C LEU A 159 9.31 0.48 -3.23
N TRP A 160 10.45 1.12 -2.99
CA TRP A 160 11.60 0.46 -2.37
C TRP A 160 11.34 0.08 -0.91
N GLY A 161 10.70 0.95 -0.12
CA GLY A 161 10.26 0.71 1.24
C GLY A 161 9.33 -0.50 1.34
N SER A 162 8.26 -0.52 0.55
CA SER A 162 7.24 -1.57 0.56
C SER A 162 7.81 -2.93 0.15
N GLN A 163 8.77 -2.95 -0.79
CA GLN A 163 9.55 -4.16 -1.10
C GLN A 163 10.36 -4.68 0.10
N ASN A 164 10.94 -3.79 0.92
CA ASN A 164 11.65 -4.19 2.14
C ASN A 164 10.69 -4.73 3.21
N HIS A 165 9.54 -4.09 3.35
CA HIS A 165 8.51 -4.52 4.29
C HIS A 165 7.94 -5.89 3.90
N LEU A 166 7.64 -6.11 2.61
CA LEU A 166 7.21 -7.41 2.10
C LEU A 166 8.22 -8.50 2.45
N ARG A 167 9.52 -8.25 2.20
CA ARG A 167 10.60 -9.16 2.63
C ARG A 167 10.58 -9.42 4.13
N ALA A 168 10.33 -8.40 4.94
CA ALA A 168 10.30 -8.52 6.40
C ALA A 168 9.11 -9.36 6.91
N PHE A 169 7.91 -9.15 6.35
CA PHE A 169 6.72 -9.93 6.68
C PHE A 169 6.85 -11.38 6.23
N VAL A 170 7.26 -11.61 4.98
CA VAL A 170 7.45 -12.97 4.44
C VAL A 170 8.51 -13.72 5.26
N ARG A 171 9.64 -13.10 5.59
CA ARG A 171 10.65 -13.72 6.45
C ARG A 171 10.11 -14.07 7.84
N ASN A 172 9.24 -13.24 8.42
CA ASN A 172 8.59 -13.55 9.70
C ASN A 172 7.63 -14.74 9.60
N LEU A 173 6.93 -14.90 8.48
CA LEU A 173 6.08 -16.04 8.19
C LEU A 173 6.93 -17.31 8.00
N THR A 174 7.98 -17.25 7.18
CA THR A 174 8.88 -18.38 6.90
C THR A 174 9.56 -18.88 8.17
N ASN A 175 10.04 -17.98 9.06
CA ASN A 175 10.63 -18.36 10.35
C ASN A 175 9.64 -19.06 11.29
N ARG A 176 8.34 -19.00 11.01
CA ARG A 176 7.26 -19.67 11.74
C ARG A 176 6.71 -20.88 10.98
N GLY A 177 7.40 -21.32 9.92
CA GLY A 177 6.99 -22.45 9.10
C GLY A 177 5.77 -22.17 8.22
N VAL A 178 5.46 -20.90 7.95
CA VAL A 178 4.34 -20.49 7.10
C VAL A 178 4.86 -19.96 5.77
N GLU A 179 4.38 -20.55 4.68
CA GLU A 179 4.60 -20.04 3.33
C GLU A 179 3.53 -19.01 2.99
N TYR A 180 3.94 -17.88 2.42
CA TYR A 180 3.05 -16.85 1.91
C TYR A 180 2.86 -17.05 0.40
N GLN A 181 1.63 -16.92 -0.09
CA GLN A 181 1.32 -17.00 -1.52
C GLN A 181 0.93 -15.59 -2.02
N PRO A 182 1.56 -15.08 -3.09
CA PRO A 182 1.27 -13.75 -3.59
C PRO A 182 -0.16 -13.63 -4.10
N VAL A 183 -0.71 -12.42 -3.98
CA VAL A 183 -2.11 -12.11 -4.31
C VAL A 183 -2.20 -11.13 -5.47
N PHE A 184 -1.37 -10.09 -5.46
CA PHE A 184 -1.36 -9.05 -6.50
C PHE A 184 -0.18 -9.19 -7.44
N LEU A 185 0.97 -9.59 -6.90
CA LEU A 185 2.18 -9.76 -7.69
C LEU A 185 2.16 -11.10 -8.43
N SER A 186 2.75 -11.14 -9.63
CA SER A 186 3.05 -12.41 -10.27
C SER A 186 4.05 -13.20 -9.42
N ALA A 187 4.01 -14.53 -9.49
CA ALA A 187 4.97 -15.36 -8.75
C ALA A 187 6.43 -15.01 -9.10
N GLU A 188 6.73 -14.77 -10.37
CA GLU A 188 8.06 -14.36 -10.83
C GLU A 188 8.52 -13.06 -10.15
N GLU A 189 7.65 -12.04 -10.17
CA GLU A 189 7.92 -10.74 -9.58
C GLU A 189 8.09 -10.82 -8.05
N PHE A 190 7.17 -11.51 -7.38
CA PHE A 190 7.23 -11.75 -5.94
C PHE A 190 8.57 -12.38 -5.53
N TYR A 191 8.96 -13.48 -6.18
CA TYR A 191 10.24 -14.14 -5.89
C TYR A 191 11.44 -13.29 -6.28
N SER A 192 11.35 -12.44 -7.31
CA SER A 192 12.42 -11.50 -7.64
C SER A 192 12.65 -10.47 -6.52
N ILE A 193 11.58 -10.03 -5.85
CA ILE A 193 11.64 -9.09 -4.73
C ILE A 193 12.23 -9.76 -3.48
N LEU A 194 11.85 -11.02 -3.21
CA LEU A 194 12.34 -11.76 -2.04
C LEU A 194 13.83 -12.13 -2.10
N ASN A 195 14.40 -12.22 -3.31
CA ASN A 195 15.79 -12.64 -3.53
C ASN A 195 16.80 -11.48 -3.62
N LYS A 196 16.36 -10.24 -3.38
CA LYS A 196 17.23 -9.05 -3.29
C LYS A 196 17.66 -8.79 -1.86
#